data_AF-A0A2S5V3G5-F1
#
_entry.id   AF-A0A2S5V3G5-F1
#
_cell.length_a   1.000
_cell.length_b   1.000
_cell.length_c   1.000
_cell.angle_alpha   90.00
_cell.angle_beta   90.00
_cell.angle_gamma   90.00
#
_symmetry.space_group_name_H-M   'P 1'
#
loop_
_entity.id
_entity.type
_entity.pdbx_description
1 polymer ?
#
loop_
_entity_poly.entity_id
_entity_poly.type
_entity_poly.pdbx_seq_one_letter_code
_entity_poly.pdbx_strand_id
1 'polypeptide(L)'
;MSKQAEGSVLKDGEAMDLLTDRAERWAEKYKNLSDPERWRSDYDEHFAAPALQLAKRCTLESRPFGAKDWILALVLWFLIGGTVFLASNFLMQLEPTWQIVFAVFALLVAIVGIVQSYLETTSEKRAAKRLSGKHEWLLNVSRKAALAKLSSRSGAAA
;
A
#
# COMPACT_ATOMS: atom_id res chain seq x y z
N MET A 1 11.91 13.55 23.52
CA MET A 1 12.43 12.53 22.59
C MET A 1 11.78 11.20 22.93
N SER A 2 10.66 10.90 22.29
CA SER A 2 9.88 9.69 22.54
C SER A 2 10.63 8.47 22.00
N LYS A 3 10.84 7.49 22.88
CA LYS A 3 11.18 6.11 22.52
C LYS A 3 10.02 5.53 21.70
N GLN A 4 10.03 5.73 20.38
CA GLN A 4 9.10 5.00 19.51
C GLN A 4 9.58 3.56 19.41
N ALA A 5 8.77 2.68 19.98
CA ALA A 5 8.98 1.25 20.10
C ALA A 5 9.46 0.62 18.78
N GLU A 6 10.62 -0.02 18.82
CA GLU A 6 11.25 -0.70 17.68
C GLU A 6 10.48 -1.91 17.14
N GLY A 7 9.25 -2.16 17.61
CA GLY A 7 8.47 -3.35 17.25
C GLY A 7 6.97 -3.13 17.03
N SER A 8 6.45 -1.90 17.02
CA SER A 8 5.02 -1.68 16.74
C SER A 8 4.76 -1.59 15.23
N VAL A 9 3.75 -2.31 14.75
CA VAL A 9 3.20 -2.16 13.40
C VAL A 9 2.86 -0.68 13.18
N LEU A 10 3.48 -0.05 12.19
CA LEU A 10 3.26 1.36 11.86
C LEU A 10 2.17 1.48 10.80
N LYS A 11 1.34 2.53 10.91
CA LYS A 11 0.44 2.88 9.81
C LYS A 11 1.24 3.45 8.64
N ASP A 12 0.72 3.28 7.43
CA ASP A 12 1.34 3.81 6.21
C ASP A 12 1.64 5.32 6.30
N GLY A 13 0.70 6.11 6.84
CA GLY A 13 0.87 7.55 7.01
C GLY A 13 2.00 7.90 7.98
N GLU A 14 2.08 7.21 9.13
CA GLU A 14 3.14 7.44 10.12
C GLU A 14 4.53 7.08 9.56
N ALA A 15 4.63 5.99 8.79
CA ALA A 15 5.87 5.61 8.12
C ALA A 15 6.30 6.64 7.07
N MET A 16 5.35 7.21 6.33
CA MET A 16 5.59 8.28 5.36
C MET A 16 6.06 9.56 6.05
N ASP A 17 5.39 10.00 7.11
CA ASP A 17 5.72 11.23 7.84
C ASP A 17 7.13 11.12 8.46
N LEU A 18 7.45 10.00 9.10
CA LEU A 18 8.78 9.77 9.69
C LEU A 18 9.91 9.83 8.67
N LEU A 19 9.70 9.23 7.48
CA LEU A 19 10.72 9.23 6.43
C LEU A 19 10.85 10.62 5.80
N THR A 20 9.73 11.30 5.59
CA THR A 20 9.66 12.66 5.04
C THR A 20 10.35 13.67 5.94
N ASP A 21 10.03 13.68 7.24
CA ASP A 21 10.67 14.55 8.23
C ASP A 21 12.19 14.35 8.30
N ARG A 22 12.65 13.10 8.12
CA ARG A 22 14.08 12.79 8.11
C ARG A 22 14.72 13.26 6.80
N ALA A 23 14.04 13.08 5.68
CA ALA A 23 14.46 13.53 4.36
C ALA A 23 14.58 15.05 4.29
N GLU A 24 13.61 15.79 4.84
CA GLU A 24 13.66 17.26 4.91
C GLU A 24 14.81 17.76 5.79
N ARG A 25 15.00 17.17 6.98
CA ARG A 25 16.12 17.53 7.87
C ARG A 25 17.49 17.23 7.26
N TRP A 26 17.60 16.16 6.48
CA TRP A 26 18.80 15.87 5.69
C TRP A 26 18.99 16.94 4.60
N ALA A 27 17.92 17.24 3.85
CA ALA A 27 17.93 18.24 2.80
C ALA A 27 18.28 19.64 3.31
N GLU A 28 17.93 20.02 4.54
CA GLU A 28 18.32 21.27 5.18
C GLU A 28 19.83 21.36 5.48
N LYS A 29 20.44 20.22 5.85
CA LYS A 29 21.86 20.14 6.22
C LYS A 29 22.77 19.82 5.04
N TYR A 30 22.20 19.41 3.91
CA TYR A 30 22.93 19.03 2.73
C TYR A 30 23.68 20.23 2.13
N LYS A 31 24.97 20.04 1.80
CA LYS A 31 25.87 21.14 1.40
C LYS A 31 26.07 21.24 -0.11
N ASN A 32 26.03 20.12 -0.83
CA ASN A 32 26.42 20.07 -2.23
C ASN A 32 25.25 20.36 -3.18
N LEU A 33 24.72 21.59 -3.16
CA LEU A 33 23.53 21.98 -3.93
C LEU A 33 23.74 22.12 -5.45
N SER A 34 24.99 22.14 -5.91
CA SER A 34 25.35 22.46 -7.29
C SER A 34 25.27 21.29 -8.27
N ASP A 35 25.17 20.04 -7.78
CA ASP A 35 25.15 18.84 -8.61
C ASP A 35 23.87 18.03 -8.37
N PRO A 36 22.90 18.10 -9.30
CA PRO A 36 21.63 17.41 -9.18
C PRO A 36 21.71 15.89 -9.11
N GLU A 37 22.69 15.29 -9.78
CA GLU A 37 22.83 13.83 -9.82
C GLU A 37 23.51 13.31 -8.56
N ARG A 38 24.44 14.09 -8.01
CA ARG A 38 25.15 13.72 -6.78
C ARG A 38 24.24 13.65 -5.56
N TRP A 39 23.34 14.60 -5.38
CA TRP A 39 22.43 14.55 -4.22
C TRP A 39 21.40 13.43 -4.34
N ARG A 40 20.99 13.03 -5.55
CA ARG A 40 20.12 11.87 -5.75
C ARG A 40 20.81 10.57 -5.32
N SER A 41 22.07 10.38 -5.72
CA SER A 41 22.88 9.23 -5.31
C SER A 41 23.04 9.20 -3.78
N ASP A 42 23.43 10.33 -3.18
CA ASP A 42 23.62 10.44 -1.72
C ASP A 42 22.32 10.18 -0.95
N TYR A 43 21.18 10.63 -1.50
CA TYR A 43 19.86 10.38 -0.93
C TYR A 43 19.54 8.88 -0.94
N ASP A 44 19.74 8.20 -2.06
CA ASP A 44 19.42 6.78 -2.19
C ASP A 44 20.28 5.94 -1.26
N GLU A 45 21.57 6.25 -1.11
CA GLU A 45 22.44 5.59 -0.14
C GLU A 45 21.98 5.81 1.31
N HIS A 46 21.58 7.03 1.66
CA HIS A 46 21.15 7.35 3.04
C HIS A 46 19.77 6.79 3.40
N PHE A 47 18.84 6.72 2.43
CA PHE A 47 17.43 6.46 2.71
C PHE A 47 16.95 5.09 2.22
N ALA A 48 17.71 4.35 1.39
CA ALA A 48 17.31 3.02 0.93
C ALA A 48 17.06 2.04 2.09
N ALA A 49 18.00 1.93 3.04
CA ALA A 49 17.88 1.01 4.17
C ALA A 49 16.80 1.43 5.19
N PRO A 50 16.72 2.71 5.64
CA PRO A 50 15.63 3.17 6.48
C PRO A 50 14.24 3.00 5.85
N ALA A 51 14.10 3.29 4.55
CA ALA A 51 12.83 3.11 3.84
C ALA A 51 12.42 1.63 3.78
N LEU A 52 13.37 0.72 3.60
CA LEU A 52 13.10 -0.73 3.62
C LEU A 52 12.65 -1.21 5.01
N GLN A 53 13.26 -0.70 6.10
CA GLN A 53 12.85 -1.03 7.47
C GLN A 53 11.45 -0.52 7.78
N LEU A 54 11.12 0.70 7.36
CA LEU A 54 9.77 1.26 7.51
C LEU A 54 8.75 0.50 6.65
N ALA A 55 9.10 0.15 5.42
CA ALA A 55 8.26 -0.67 4.55
C ALA A 55 7.91 -2.01 5.23
N LYS A 56 8.91 -2.71 5.80
CA LYS A 56 8.68 -3.95 6.56
C LYS A 56 7.70 -3.77 7.73
N ARG A 57 7.76 -2.63 8.43
CA ARG A 57 6.89 -2.35 9.58
C ARG A 57 5.46 -1.94 9.19
N CYS A 58 5.25 -1.42 7.98
CA CYS A 58 3.91 -1.07 7.49
C CYS A 58 3.30 -2.12 6.55
N THR A 59 4.09 -3.06 6.03
CA THR A 59 3.57 -4.18 5.23
C THR A 59 3.30 -5.43 6.06
N LEU A 60 2.09 -5.97 5.89
CA LEU A 60 1.74 -7.30 6.37
C LEU A 60 2.52 -8.37 5.59
N GLU A 61 3.24 -9.20 6.34
CA GLU A 61 3.89 -10.40 5.82
C GLU A 61 2.87 -11.45 5.37
N SER A 62 3.29 -12.36 4.50
CA SER A 62 2.51 -13.55 4.16
C SER A 62 2.29 -14.37 5.43
N ARG A 63 1.04 -14.75 5.68
CA ARG A 63 0.68 -15.58 6.84
C ARG A 63 -0.33 -16.63 6.42
N PRO A 64 -0.43 -17.75 7.17
CA PRO A 64 -1.50 -18.71 6.93
C PRO A 64 -2.87 -18.03 7.06
N PHE A 65 -3.79 -18.40 6.17
CA PHE A 65 -5.15 -17.88 6.18
C PHE A 65 -5.92 -18.52 7.35
N GLY A 66 -6.20 -17.72 8.38
CA GLY A 66 -6.81 -18.20 9.60
C GLY A 66 -8.33 -18.33 9.50
N ALA A 67 -8.94 -18.97 10.50
CA ALA A 67 -10.40 -19.11 10.57
C ALA A 67 -11.14 -17.74 10.56
N LYS A 68 -10.57 -16.72 11.19
CA LYS A 68 -11.12 -15.35 11.16
C LYS A 68 -11.09 -14.75 9.75
N ASP A 69 -10.02 -15.01 8.99
CA ASP A 69 -9.89 -14.51 7.61
C ASP A 69 -10.88 -15.21 6.68
N TRP A 70 -11.11 -16.52 6.88
CA TRP A 70 -12.16 -17.25 6.19
C TRP A 70 -13.55 -16.66 6.44
N ILE A 71 -13.91 -16.44 7.70
CA ILE A 71 -15.21 -15.84 8.05
C ILE A 71 -15.33 -14.46 7.41
N LEU A 72 -14.30 -13.61 7.53
CA LEU A 72 -14.33 -12.26 6.98
C LEU A 72 -14.44 -12.28 5.45
N ALA A 73 -13.66 -13.11 4.77
CA ALA A 73 -13.68 -13.22 3.31
C ALA A 73 -15.03 -13.75 2.82
N LEU A 74 -15.57 -14.80 3.45
CA LEU A 74 -16.89 -15.32 3.10
C LEU A 74 -17.96 -14.24 3.26
N VAL A 75 -18.04 -13.62 4.44
CA VAL A 75 -19.05 -12.58 4.72
C VAL A 75 -18.92 -11.41 3.74
N LEU A 76 -17.71 -10.92 3.49
CA LEU A 76 -17.47 -9.80 2.58
C LEU A 76 -17.91 -10.14 1.15
N TRP A 77 -17.47 -11.28 0.61
CA TRP A 77 -17.73 -11.62 -0.78
C TRP A 77 -19.16 -12.09 -1.03
N PHE A 78 -19.82 -12.70 -0.05
CA PHE A 78 -21.26 -12.96 -0.11
C PHE A 78 -22.08 -11.67 -0.04
N LEU A 79 -21.68 -10.69 0.76
CA LEU A 79 -22.32 -9.37 0.78
C LEU A 79 -22.18 -8.68 -0.59
N ILE A 80 -20.97 -8.64 -1.15
CA ILE A 80 -20.72 -8.04 -2.47
C ILE A 80 -21.53 -8.77 -3.56
N GLY A 81 -21.43 -10.10 -3.63
CA GLY A 81 -22.18 -10.90 -4.61
C GLY A 81 -23.69 -10.74 -4.45
N GLY A 82 -24.19 -10.74 -3.21
CA GLY A 82 -25.60 -10.51 -2.88
C GLY A 82 -26.07 -9.12 -3.30
N THR A 83 -25.27 -8.07 -3.05
CA THR A 83 -25.59 -6.71 -3.50
C THR A 83 -25.62 -6.62 -5.01
N VAL A 84 -24.67 -7.22 -5.72
CA VAL A 84 -24.66 -7.25 -7.20
C VAL A 84 -25.91 -7.96 -7.74
N PHE A 85 -26.28 -9.10 -7.14
CA PHE A 85 -27.48 -9.84 -7.52
C PHE A 85 -28.76 -9.03 -7.27
N LEU A 86 -28.93 -8.48 -6.06
CA LEU A 86 -30.11 -7.69 -5.68
C LEU A 86 -30.23 -6.42 -6.52
N ALA A 87 -29.13 -5.70 -6.73
CA ALA A 87 -29.09 -4.52 -7.58
C ALA A 87 -29.45 -4.88 -9.03
N SER A 88 -28.92 -5.97 -9.57
CA SER A 88 -29.26 -6.44 -10.93
C SER A 88 -30.75 -6.80 -11.03
N ASN A 89 -31.29 -7.51 -10.04
CA ASN A 89 -32.70 -7.89 -10.03
C ASN A 89 -33.64 -6.68 -9.93
N PHE A 90 -33.28 -5.70 -9.08
CA PHE A 90 -34.08 -4.48 -8.90
C PHE A 90 -34.00 -3.53 -10.10
N LEU A 91 -32.80 -3.35 -10.68
CA LEU A 91 -32.59 -2.42 -11.79
C LEU A 91 -33.07 -2.97 -13.14
N MET A 92 -32.95 -4.28 -13.36
CA MET A 92 -33.25 -4.88 -14.67
C MET A 92 -34.59 -5.63 -14.70
N GLN A 93 -35.31 -5.74 -13.57
CA GLN A 93 -36.58 -6.48 -13.46
C GLN A 93 -36.51 -7.85 -14.15
N LEU A 94 -35.49 -8.63 -13.78
CA LEU A 94 -35.11 -9.83 -14.51
C LEU A 94 -36.23 -10.88 -14.51
N GLU A 95 -36.50 -11.45 -15.67
CA GLU A 95 -37.34 -12.64 -15.80
C GLU A 95 -36.71 -13.83 -15.02
N PRO A 96 -37.51 -14.82 -14.58
CA PRO A 96 -37.03 -15.92 -13.73
C PRO A 96 -35.80 -16.67 -14.29
N THR A 97 -35.74 -16.86 -15.61
CA THR A 97 -34.59 -17.50 -16.27
C THR A 97 -33.32 -16.67 -16.13
N TRP A 98 -33.42 -15.35 -16.29
CA TRP A 98 -32.29 -14.43 -16.13
C TRP A 98 -31.86 -14.30 -14.67
N GLN A 99 -32.78 -14.39 -13.71
CA GLN A 99 -32.43 -14.42 -12.29
C GLN A 99 -31.46 -15.57 -11.97
N ILE A 100 -31.67 -16.76 -12.55
CA ILE A 100 -30.76 -17.90 -12.35
C ILE A 100 -29.36 -17.58 -12.90
N VAL A 101 -29.28 -16.99 -14.10
CA VAL A 101 -28.01 -16.61 -14.72
C VAL A 101 -27.25 -15.61 -13.84
N PHE A 102 -27.93 -14.57 -13.36
CA PHE A 102 -27.33 -13.57 -12.48
C PHE A 102 -26.97 -14.13 -11.11
N ALA A 103 -27.73 -15.09 -10.57
CA ALA A 103 -27.39 -15.77 -9.33
C ALA A 103 -26.11 -16.61 -9.48
N VAL A 104 -25.97 -17.34 -10.58
CA VAL A 104 -24.74 -18.09 -10.90
C VAL A 104 -23.56 -17.13 -11.05
N PHE A 105 -23.76 -16.00 -11.74
CA PHE A 105 -22.70 -15.00 -11.91
C PHE A 105 -22.27 -14.38 -10.57
N ALA A 106 -23.22 -14.01 -9.71
CA ALA A 106 -22.94 -13.50 -8.37
C ALA A 106 -22.16 -14.52 -7.51
N LEU A 107 -22.51 -15.81 -7.61
CA LEU A 107 -21.79 -16.88 -6.94
C LEU A 107 -20.35 -17.01 -7.46
N LEU A 108 -20.14 -16.94 -8.78
CA LEU A 108 -18.81 -16.98 -9.38
C LEU A 108 -17.94 -15.80 -8.91
N VAL A 109 -18.51 -14.59 -8.86
CA VAL A 109 -17.82 -13.40 -8.32
C VAL A 109 -17.40 -13.64 -6.87
N ALA A 110 -18.28 -14.18 -6.04
CA ALA A 110 -17.96 -14.48 -4.65
C ALA A 110 -16.81 -15.50 -4.51
N ILE A 111 -16.86 -16.60 -5.28
CA ILE A 111 -15.82 -17.64 -5.28
C ILE A 111 -14.46 -17.05 -5.71
N VAL A 112 -14.43 -16.31 -6.82
CA VAL A 112 -13.19 -15.68 -7.32
C VAL A 112 -12.63 -14.72 -6.29
N GLY A 113 -13.48 -13.92 -5.66
CA GLY A 113 -13.08 -13.00 -4.61
C GLY A 113 -12.46 -13.70 -3.40
N ILE A 114 -13.09 -14.79 -2.91
CA ILE A 114 -12.56 -15.59 -1.79
C ILE A 114 -11.19 -16.17 -2.13
N VAL A 115 -11.05 -16.77 -3.33
CA VAL A 115 -9.78 -17.32 -3.80
C VAL A 115 -8.71 -16.23 -3.89
N GLN A 116 -9.08 -15.03 -4.37
CA GLN A 116 -8.16 -13.91 -4.44
C GLN A 116 -7.71 -13.46 -3.05
N SER A 117 -8.61 -13.32 -2.07
CA SER A 117 -8.27 -12.97 -0.69
C SER A 117 -7.34 -14.00 -0.03
N TYR A 118 -7.57 -15.29 -0.30
CA TYR A 118 -6.70 -16.38 0.14
C TYR A 118 -5.29 -16.23 -0.47
N LEU A 119 -5.18 -16.07 -1.79
CA LEU A 119 -3.91 -15.92 -2.49
C LEU A 119 -3.15 -14.66 -2.08
N GLU A 120 -3.86 -13.56 -1.81
CA GLU A 120 -3.24 -12.31 -1.35
C GLU A 120 -2.62 -12.43 0.04
N THR A 121 -3.22 -13.25 0.91
CA THR A 121 -2.73 -13.44 2.28
C THR A 121 -1.62 -14.46 2.36
N THR A 122 -1.71 -15.54 1.55
CA THR A 122 -0.81 -16.70 1.65
C THR A 122 0.40 -16.63 0.72
N SER A 123 0.34 -15.88 -0.38
CA SER A 123 1.43 -15.88 -1.37
C SER A 123 2.60 -15.00 -0.95
N GLU A 124 3.75 -15.62 -0.68
CA GLU A 124 5.03 -14.94 -0.42
C GLU A 124 5.42 -14.02 -1.58
N LYS A 125 5.22 -14.47 -2.83
CA LYS A 125 5.51 -13.66 -4.02
C LYS A 125 4.71 -12.36 -4.05
N ARG A 126 3.44 -12.39 -3.62
CA ARG A 126 2.60 -11.19 -3.54
C ARG A 126 2.99 -10.32 -2.36
N ALA A 127 3.35 -10.92 -1.22
CA ALA A 127 3.87 -10.18 -0.07
C ALA A 127 5.17 -9.44 -0.41
N ALA A 128 6.12 -10.10 -1.07
CA ALA A 128 7.36 -9.49 -1.56
C ALA A 128 7.08 -8.33 -2.53
N LYS A 129 6.13 -8.50 -3.46
CA LYS A 129 5.73 -7.42 -4.39
C LYS A 129 5.09 -6.23 -3.66
N ARG A 130 4.29 -6.47 -2.62
CA ARG A 130 3.74 -5.39 -1.78
C ARG A 130 4.85 -4.65 -1.05
N LEU A 131 5.80 -5.38 -0.48
CA LEU A 131 6.95 -4.80 0.22
C LEU A 131 7.82 -3.97 -0.71
N SER A 132 8.14 -4.47 -1.91
CA SER A 132 8.92 -3.70 -2.89
C SER A 132 8.16 -2.46 -3.36
N GLY A 133 6.86 -2.58 -3.65
CA GLY A 133 6.04 -1.44 -4.05
C GLY A 133 5.91 -0.38 -2.94
N LYS A 134 5.82 -0.80 -1.67
CA LYS A 134 5.76 0.11 -0.52
C LYS A 134 7.11 0.78 -0.26
N HIS A 135 8.21 0.04 -0.40
CA HIS A 135 9.57 0.59 -0.33
C HIS A 135 9.79 1.67 -1.39
N GLU A 136 9.43 1.38 -2.64
CA GLU A 136 9.53 2.32 -3.75
C GLU A 136 8.63 3.55 -3.57
N TRP A 137 7.39 3.35 -3.10
CA TRP A 137 6.48 4.44 -2.81
C TRP A 137 7.02 5.38 -1.72
N LEU A 138 7.52 4.83 -0.61
CA LEU A 138 8.12 5.59 0.48
C LEU A 138 9.32 6.42 0.00
N LEU A 139 10.22 5.81 -0.77
CA LEU A 139 11.38 6.50 -1.35
C LEU A 139 10.94 7.63 -2.29
N ASN A 140 9.97 7.38 -3.18
CA ASN A 140 9.52 8.39 -4.13
C ASN A 140 8.86 9.60 -3.44
N VAL A 141 8.01 9.37 -2.44
CA VAL A 141 7.34 10.47 -1.71
C VAL A 141 8.35 11.30 -0.93
N SER A 142 9.20 10.65 -0.13
CA SER A 142 10.17 11.37 0.70
C SER A 142 11.29 12.03 -0.11
N ARG A 143 11.67 11.47 -1.27
CA ARG A 143 12.58 12.11 -2.23
C ARG A 143 11.98 13.38 -2.82
N LYS A 144 10.69 13.39 -3.15
CA LYS A 144 10.00 14.60 -3.64
C LYS A 144 10.01 15.70 -2.59
N ALA A 145 9.79 15.38 -1.33
CA ALA A 145 9.86 16.35 -0.23
C ALA A 145 11.28 16.91 -0.05
N ALA A 146 12.30 16.04 -0.04
CA ALA A 146 13.69 16.48 -0.01
C ALA A 146 14.05 17.38 -1.20
N LEU A 147 13.61 17.03 -2.41
CA LEU A 147 13.85 17.83 -3.62
C LEU A 147 13.20 19.22 -3.51
N ALA A 148 11.97 19.32 -3.02
CA ALA A 148 11.31 20.61 -2.82
C ALA A 148 12.07 21.50 -1.82
N LYS A 149 12.67 20.89 -0.79
CA LYS A 149 13.50 21.60 0.18
C LYS A 149 14.87 21.99 -0.39
N LEU A 150 15.48 21.14 -1.22
CA LEU A 150 16.74 21.46 -1.89
C LEU A 150 16.57 22.55 -2.95
N SER A 151 15.50 22.50 -3.76
CA SER A 151 15.22 23.49 -4.79
C SER A 151 15.00 24.87 -4.18
N SER A 152 14.16 24.96 -3.13
CA SER A 152 13.95 26.21 -2.38
C SER A 152 15.23 26.78 -1.78
N ARG A 153 16.17 25.93 -1.31
CA ARG A 153 17.48 26.36 -0.80
C ARG A 153 18.46 26.79 -1.90
N SER A 154 18.40 26.17 -3.07
CA SER A 154 19.26 26.50 -4.21
C SER A 154 18.88 27.81 -4.92
N GLY A 155 17.76 28.44 -4.53
CA GLY A 155 17.25 29.64 -5.19
C GLY A 155 16.62 29.37 -6.56
N ALA A 156 16.51 28.10 -6.97
CA ALA A 156 15.74 27.67 -8.13
C ALA A 156 14.24 27.76 -7.79
N ALA A 157 13.71 28.98 -7.78
CA ALA A 157 12.28 29.24 -7.75
C ALA A 157 11.74 29.35 -9.19
N ALA A 158 10.70 28.55 -9.45
CA ALA A 158 9.88 28.41 -10.67
C ALA A 158 10.42 27.44 -11.74
#